data_AF-A0A453CKN4-F1
#
_entry.id   AF-A0A453CKN4-F1
#
_cell.length_a   1.000
_cell.length_b   1.000
_cell.length_c   1.000
_cell.angle_alpha   90.00
_cell.angle_beta   90.00
_cell.angle_gamma   90.00
#
_symmetry.space_group_name_H-M   'P 1'
#
loop_
_entity.id
_entity.type
_entity.pdbx_description
1 polymer ?
#
loop_
_entity_poly.entity_id
_entity_poly.type
_entity_poly.pdbx_seq_one_letter_code
_entity_poly.pdbx_strand_id
1 'polypeptide(L)' 'MAVGLEFFRLPPEEKAKLYSDEPSKKIRLSTSFNVRKETVHNWRDYLRLHCHPLEEFVPDWPSNPETFK' A
#
# COMPACT_ATOMS: atom_id res chain seq x y z
N MET A 1 -17.48 6.30 3.55
CA MET A 1 -16.37 7.00 2.87
C MET A 1 -15.66 5.99 1.98
N ALA A 2 -14.79 6.41 1.07
CA ALA A 2 -14.05 5.44 0.25
C ALA A 2 -12.99 4.73 1.11
N VAL A 3 -12.96 3.40 1.09
CA VAL A 3 -12.06 2.55 1.91
C VAL A 3 -10.58 2.93 1.83
N GLY A 4 -10.12 3.37 0.65
CA GLY A 4 -8.75 3.86 0.47
C GLY A 4 -8.45 5.11 1.30
N LEU A 5 -9.41 6.03 1.42
CA LEU A 5 -9.24 7.25 2.21
C LEU A 5 -9.13 6.94 3.71
N GLU A 6 -9.90 5.96 4.18
CA GLU A 6 -9.85 5.49 5.57
C GLU A 6 -8.48 4.89 5.89
N PHE A 7 -7.93 4.06 5.01
CA PHE A 7 -6.58 3.54 5.14
C PHE A 7 -5.51 4.62 5.25
N PHE A 8 -5.49 5.62 4.35
CA PHE A 8 -4.45 6.66 4.38
C PHE A 8 -4.55 7.60 5.60
N ARG A 9 -5.72 7.67 6.23
CA ARG A 9 -5.95 8.41 7.48
C ARG A 9 -5.53 7.65 8.74
N LEU A 10 -5.17 6.37 8.65
CA LEU A 10 -4.64 5.62 9.78
C LEU A 10 -3.36 6.27 10.33
N PRO A 11 -3.05 6.03 11.62
CA PRO A 11 -1.78 6.45 12.21
C PRO A 11 -0.58 5.94 11.40
N PRO A 12 0.53 6.70 11.34
CA PRO A 12 1.74 6.29 10.63
C PRO A 12 2.23 4.89 11.00
N GLU A 13 2.09 4.48 12.25
CA GLU A 13 2.50 3.18 12.79
C GLU A 13 1.73 2.03 12.14
N GLU A 14 0.43 2.20 11.92
CA GLU A 14 -0.42 1.21 11.25
C GLU A 14 -0.04 1.09 9.77
N LYS A 15 0.19 2.24 9.11
CA LYS A 15 0.59 2.29 7.69
C LYS A 15 1.98 1.71 7.47
N ALA A 16 2.91 1.95 8.41
CA ALA A 16 4.30 1.49 8.34
C ALA A 16 4.42 -0.04 8.28
N LYS A 17 3.46 -0.79 8.85
CA LYS A 17 3.42 -2.26 8.76
C LYS A 17 3.44 -2.79 7.32
N LEU A 18 2.92 -1.99 6.39
CA LEU A 18 2.84 -2.34 4.97
C LEU A 18 3.90 -1.61 4.14
N TYR A 19 4.69 -0.71 4.73
CA TYR A 19 5.69 0.05 4.01
C TYR A 19 6.81 -0.86 3.47
N SER A 20 7.20 -0.66 2.22
CA SER A 20 8.34 -1.36 1.62
C SER A 20 8.86 -0.63 0.39
N ASP A 21 10.19 -0.57 0.26
CA ASP A 21 10.88 -0.11 -0.94
C ASP A 21 11.02 -1.21 -2.00
N GLU A 22 10.66 -2.47 -1.69
CA GLU A 22 10.90 -3.62 -2.57
C GLU A 22 9.87 -3.71 -3.70
N PRO A 23 10.28 -3.61 -4.98
CA PRO A 23 9.33 -3.63 -6.10
C PRO A 23 8.63 -4.98 -6.32
N SER A 24 9.22 -6.06 -5.82
CA SER A 24 8.68 -7.43 -5.88
C SER A 24 7.58 -7.69 -4.84
N LYS A 25 7.48 -6.89 -3.78
CA LYS A 25 6.48 -7.09 -2.74
C LYS A 25 5.08 -6.87 -3.32
N LYS A 26 4.26 -7.92 -3.24
CA LYS A 26 2.91 -8.04 -3.83
C LYS A 26 1.92 -7.05 -3.23
N ILE A 27 1.99 -6.84 -1.92
CA ILE A 27 1.20 -5.85 -1.16
C ILE A 27 2.18 -4.89 -0.50
N ARG A 28 2.15 -3.61 -0.86
CA ARG A 28 3.03 -2.61 -0.25
C ARG A 28 2.46 -1.20 -0.27
N LEU A 29 2.72 -0.48 0.81
CA LEU A 29 2.68 0.98 0.85
C LEU A 29 4.07 1.50 0.43
N SER A 30 4.10 2.52 -0.41
CA SER A 30 5.34 3.17 -0.82
C SER A 30 5.10 4.65 -1.11
N THR A 31 6.19 5.43 -1.12
CA THR A 31 6.19 6.85 -1.46
C THR A 31 7.02 7.03 -2.72
N SER A 32 6.45 7.66 -3.74
CA SER A 32 7.03 7.70 -5.09
C SER A 32 7.41 6.32 -5.67
N PHE A 33 7.92 6.24 -6.90
CA PHE A 33 8.07 4.95 -7.58
C PHE A 33 9.32 4.19 -7.14
N ASN A 34 10.47 4.86 -7.17
CA ASN A 34 11.75 4.29 -6.75
C ASN A 34 12.65 5.41 -6.25
N VAL A 35 12.43 5.84 -5.02
CA VAL A 35 13.13 6.97 -4.38
C VAL A 35 14.65 6.88 -4.52
N ARG A 36 15.21 5.66 -4.59
CA ARG A 36 16.66 5.44 -4.70
C ARG A 36 17.23 5.56 -6.11
N LYS A 37 16.40 5.43 -7.16
CA LYS A 37 16.84 5.41 -8.57
C LYS A 37 16.23 6.51 -9.43
N GLU A 38 15.15 7.15 -8.98
CA GLU A 38 14.45 8.15 -9.76
C GLU A 38 15.11 9.53 -9.64
N THR A 39 15.13 10.27 -10.74
CA THR A 39 15.64 11.66 -10.80
C THR A 39 14.54 12.69 -10.60
N VAL A 40 13.27 12.27 -10.70
CA VAL A 40 12.08 13.09 -10.46
C VAL A 40 11.21 12.33 -9.47
N HIS A 41 10.95 12.96 -8.33
CA HIS A 41 10.10 12.40 -7.28
C HIS A 41 8.63 12.76 -7.53
N ASN A 42 7.74 11.78 -7.40
CA ASN A 42 6.31 12.02 -7.40
C ASN A 42 5.87 12.39 -5.99
N TRP A 43 5.18 13.52 -5.84
CA TRP A 43 4.57 13.92 -4.56
C TRP A 43 3.30 13.10 -4.29
N ARG A 44 3.49 11.83 -3.91
CA ARG A 44 2.40 10.86 -3.73
C ARG A 44 2.85 9.67 -2.90
N ASP A 45 1.96 9.28 -1.99
CA ASP A 45 1.94 7.94 -1.41
C ASP A 45 0.97 7.04 -2.16
N TYR A 46 1.28 5.74 -2.24
CA TYR A 46 0.36 4.77 -2.80
C TYR A 46 0.44 3.42 -2.13
N LEU A 47 -0.70 2.76 -2.08
CA LEU A 47 -0.85 1.37 -1.70
C LEU A 47 -1.02 0.56 -2.98
N ARG A 48 -0.12 -0.40 -3.21
CA ARG A 48 -0.21 -1.37 -4.31
C ARG A 48 -0.77 -2.67 -3.76
N LEU A 49 -1.82 -3.15 -4.42
CA LEU A 49 -2.48 -4.42 -4.14
C LEU A 49 -2.41 -5.28 -5.40
N HIS A 50 -1.83 -6.46 -5.30
CA HIS A 50 -2.05 -7.49 -6.31
C HIS A 50 -3.46 -8.07 -6.12
N CYS A 51 -4.14 -8.34 -7.23
CA CYS A 51 -5.54 -8.78 -7.22
C CYS A 51 -5.83 -9.91 -8.23
N HIS A 52 -4.80 -10.49 -8.84
CA HIS A 52 -4.97 -11.57 -9.82
C HIS A 52 -3.90 -12.67 -9.66
N PRO A 53 -4.32 -13.94 -9.45
CA PRO A 53 -5.69 -14.39 -9.17
C PRO A 53 -6.19 -13.92 -7.79
N LEU A 54 -7.45 -13.46 -7.69
CA LEU A 54 -7.94 -12.71 -6.52
C LEU A 54 -7.86 -13.52 -5.21
N GLU A 55 -8.23 -14.79 -5.22
CA GLU A 55 -8.29 -15.61 -3.99
C GLU A 55 -6.92 -15.76 -3.31
N GLU A 56 -5.83 -15.66 -4.08
CA GLU A 56 -4.47 -15.75 -3.54
C GLU A 56 -4.03 -14.49 -2.79
N PHE A 57 -4.57 -13.31 -3.13
CA PHE A 57 -4.06 -12.05 -2.60
C PHE A 57 -4.96 -11.40 -1.56
N VAL A 58 -6.28 -11.64 -1.60
CA VAL A 58 -7.22 -11.09 -0.61
C VAL A 58 -6.80 -11.38 0.84
N PRO A 59 -6.29 -12.58 1.21
CA PRO A 59 -5.81 -12.85 2.57
C PRO A 59 -4.69 -11.90 3.02
N ASP A 60 -3.85 -11.45 2.10
CA ASP A 60 -2.67 -10.60 2.36
C ASP A 60 -2.97 -9.09 2.31
N TRP A 61 -4.18 -8.69 1.92
CA TRP A 61 -4.56 -7.28 1.90
C TRP A 61 -4.54 -6.66 3.32
N PRO A 62 -4.57 -5.33 3.47
CA PRO A 62 -4.78 -4.71 4.77
C PRO A 62 -6.11 -5.17 5.38
N SER A 63 -6.14 -5.52 6.67
CA SER A 63 -7.39 -5.76 7.43
C SER A 63 -7.82 -4.54 8.26
N ASN A 64 -7.02 -3.48 8.26
CA ASN A 64 -7.31 -2.21 8.93
C ASN A 64 -7.25 -1.11 7.87
N PRO A 65 -8.33 -0.33 7.65
CA PRO A 65 -9.64 -0.38 8.32
C PRO A 65 -10.39 -1.71 8.06
N GLU A 66 -11.32 -2.08 8.95
CA GLU A 66 -12.12 -3.33 8.81
C GLU A 66 -12.89 -3.38 7.49
N THR A 67 -13.21 -2.21 6.92
CA THR A 67 -13.88 -2.04 5.63
C THR A 67 -13.02 -2.43 4.42
N PHE A 68 -11.74 -2.78 4.62
CA PHE A 68 -10.77 -3.09 3.55
C PHE A 68 -10.84 -4.52 3.03
N LYS A 69 -11.29 -5.47 3.85
CA LYS A 69 -11.51 -6.88 3.48
C LYS A 69 -12.97 -7.26 3.57
#